data_AF-A0A444JAR0-F1
#
_entry.id   AF-A0A444JAR0-F1
#
_cell.length_a   1.000
_cell.length_b   1.000
_cell.length_c   1.000
_cell.angle_alpha   90.00
_cell.angle_beta   90.00
_cell.angle_gamma   90.00
#
_symmetry.space_group_name_H-M   'P 1'
#
loop_
_entity.id
_entity.type
_entity.pdbx_description
1 polymer ?
#
loop_
_entity_poly.entity_id
_entity_poly.type
_entity_poly.pdbx_seq_one_letter_code
_entity_poly.pdbx_strand_id
1 'polypeptide(L)'
;MVIIPNLAIAGYRSFGREPQYFDQFAKINLFIGQNNAGKSNVLRFLSEVYPQVPDALKNNIYSKKHLPFDALDQHFSDNPPVLLGIGERVDKDELPSDHWLVAELDKRTVYLPQKYQNVSVDSLILKVMEEKARIDNTALCWTLINLPPLPSEKRGFEESWLKAIKVLTDGELSALWEILTKAGGGSRQHSWEPDTIAKMQSSPVQIKAQLIPAIRRIGAKGSSSDDFDGTGIIDRLAKLQNPDVHNQHDREQFNEITDFLRDVVDRPDAVLEIPYERDTI
;
A
#
# COMPACT_ATOMS: atom_id res chain seq x y z
N MET A 1 -14.61 0.78 -1.68
CA MET A 1 -13.64 -0.23 -1.22
C MET A 1 -12.47 0.51 -0.57
N VAL A 2 -11.89 0.00 0.51
CA VAL A 2 -10.63 0.54 1.07
C VAL A 2 -9.48 -0.14 0.32
N ILE A 3 -8.54 0.63 -0.22
CA ILE A 3 -7.46 0.10 -1.07
C ILE A 3 -6.24 -0.28 -0.22
N ILE A 4 -5.80 0.63 0.65
CA ILE A 4 -4.76 0.38 1.66
C ILE A 4 -5.45 0.44 3.01
N PRO A 5 -5.50 -0.67 3.78
CA PRO A 5 -6.20 -0.68 5.08
C PRO A 5 -5.38 -0.03 6.19
N ASN A 6 -4.05 -0.08 6.10
CA ASN A 6 -3.11 0.43 7.09
C ASN A 6 -1.72 0.61 6.45
N LEU A 7 -0.84 1.29 7.17
CA LEU A 7 0.51 1.59 6.71
C LEU A 7 1.42 1.81 7.92
N ALA A 8 2.68 1.38 7.86
CA ALA A 8 3.72 1.92 8.73
C ALA A 8 4.87 2.48 7.91
N ILE A 9 5.52 3.54 8.40
CA ILE A 9 6.67 4.17 7.74
C ILE A 9 7.77 4.41 8.78
N ALA A 10 9.01 4.07 8.43
CA ALA A 10 10.20 4.48 9.15
C ALA A 10 11.31 4.90 8.17
N GLY A 11 12.26 5.70 8.64
CA GLY A 11 13.49 6.09 7.91
C GLY A 11 13.29 6.92 6.65
N TYR A 12 12.07 7.40 6.39
CA TYR A 12 11.73 8.21 5.22
C TYR A 12 11.55 9.68 5.59
N ARG A 13 12.40 10.57 5.06
CA ARG A 13 12.34 12.03 5.25
C ARG A 13 12.21 12.44 6.72
N SER A 14 11.04 12.89 7.15
CA SER A 14 10.77 13.32 8.53
C SER A 14 10.52 12.17 9.50
N PHE A 15 10.40 10.92 9.00
CA PHE A 15 10.18 9.73 9.82
C PHE A 15 11.52 9.13 10.25
N GLY A 16 11.76 9.08 11.56
CA GLY A 16 12.98 8.55 12.15
C GLY A 16 13.08 7.02 12.12
N ARG A 17 13.97 6.45 12.94
CA ARG A 17 14.19 5.00 13.02
C ARG A 17 12.97 4.23 13.53
N GLU A 18 12.21 4.83 14.44
CA GLU A 18 11.03 4.18 15.03
C GLU A 18 9.85 4.23 14.05
N PRO A 19 9.28 3.07 13.66
CA PRO A 19 8.14 3.03 12.77
C PRO A 19 6.94 3.79 13.33
N GLN A 20 6.33 4.62 12.49
CA GLN A 20 5.05 5.25 12.77
C GLN A 20 3.94 4.44 12.11
N TYR A 21 2.96 4.03 12.91
CA TYR A 21 1.86 3.15 12.50
C TYR A 21 0.58 3.93 12.22
N PHE A 22 -0.05 3.63 11.09
CA PHE A 22 -1.35 4.12 10.66
C PHE A 22 -2.31 2.93 10.56
N ASP A 23 -2.95 2.58 11.67
CA ASP A 23 -3.64 1.29 11.85
C ASP A 23 -4.96 1.18 11.07
N GLN A 24 -5.59 2.30 10.74
CA GLN A 24 -6.93 2.30 10.17
C GLN A 24 -7.11 3.41 9.14
N PHE A 25 -7.00 3.04 7.87
CA PHE A 25 -7.47 3.86 6.78
C PHE A 25 -8.90 3.52 6.39
N ALA A 26 -9.64 4.55 6.01
CA ALA A 26 -10.98 4.48 5.44
C ALA A 26 -10.94 4.77 3.94
N LYS A 27 -12.13 4.81 3.30
CA LYS A 27 -12.24 5.21 1.88
C LYS A 27 -11.75 6.65 1.63
N ILE A 28 -11.94 7.52 2.63
CA ILE A 28 -11.48 8.91 2.64
C ILE A 28 -10.71 9.12 3.94
N ASN A 29 -9.49 9.64 3.85
CA ASN A 29 -8.62 9.86 5.00
C ASN A 29 -8.21 11.34 5.05
N LEU A 30 -8.30 11.93 6.25
CA LEU A 30 -7.89 13.32 6.48
C LEU A 30 -6.69 13.34 7.42
N PHE A 31 -5.55 13.81 6.93
CA PHE A 31 -4.34 14.01 7.74
C PHE A 31 -4.30 15.44 8.27
N ILE A 32 -4.43 15.61 9.58
CA ILE A 32 -4.46 16.92 10.28
C ILE A 32 -3.22 17.05 11.17
N GLY A 33 -2.71 18.27 11.32
CA GLY A 33 -1.57 18.55 12.20
C GLY A 33 -0.91 19.88 11.86
N GLN A 34 -0.02 20.36 12.73
CA GLN A 34 0.72 21.60 12.52
C GLN A 34 1.53 21.60 11.22
N ASN A 35 1.86 22.79 10.72
CA ASN A 35 2.74 22.92 9.54
C ASN A 35 4.06 22.20 9.79
N ASN A 36 4.57 21.53 8.74
CA ASN A 36 5.81 20.75 8.78
C ASN A 36 5.81 19.50 9.67
N ALA A 37 4.66 19.06 10.21
CA ALA A 37 4.54 17.82 10.98
C ALA A 37 4.68 16.52 10.15
N GLY A 38 5.17 16.57 8.90
CA GLY A 38 5.38 15.38 8.07
C GLY A 38 4.16 14.90 7.25
N LYS A 39 3.01 15.56 7.32
CA LYS A 39 1.79 15.19 6.56
C LYS A 39 2.03 15.01 5.06
N SER A 40 2.72 15.97 4.44
CA SER A 40 3.03 15.90 3.01
C SER A 40 4.00 14.77 2.67
N ASN A 41 4.82 14.32 3.63
CA ASN A 41 5.72 13.18 3.40
C ASN A 41 4.94 11.86 3.38
N VAL A 42 3.86 11.72 4.15
CA VAL A 42 2.95 10.56 4.03
C VAL A 42 2.35 10.49 2.62
N LEU A 43 1.83 11.62 2.13
CA LEU A 43 1.25 11.69 0.79
C LEU A 43 2.26 11.37 -0.30
N ARG A 44 3.48 11.93 -0.21
CA ARG A 44 4.57 11.62 -1.14
C ARG A 44 4.97 10.16 -1.10
N PHE A 45 5.09 9.58 0.08
CA PHE A 45 5.41 8.16 0.22
C PHE A 45 4.36 7.29 -0.49
N LEU A 46 3.07 7.59 -0.29
CA LEU A 46 1.98 6.86 -0.93
C LEU A 46 1.88 7.07 -2.45
N SER A 47 2.30 8.23 -2.98
CA SER A 47 2.22 8.52 -4.41
C SER A 47 3.47 8.15 -5.19
N GLU A 48 4.65 8.33 -4.58
CA GLU A 48 5.94 8.19 -5.23
C GLU A 48 6.59 6.84 -4.89
N VAL A 49 6.53 6.38 -3.64
CA VAL A 49 7.27 5.18 -3.19
C VAL A 49 6.41 3.92 -3.24
N TYR A 50 5.29 3.91 -2.51
CA TYR A 50 4.43 2.73 -2.35
C TYR A 50 4.05 2.04 -3.67
N PRO A 51 3.65 2.74 -4.74
CA PRO A 51 3.22 2.09 -6.00
C PRO A 51 4.31 1.28 -6.69
N GLN A 52 5.59 1.57 -6.40
CA GLN A 52 6.74 0.88 -6.99
C GLN A 52 7.16 -0.36 -6.18
N VAL A 53 6.72 -0.47 -4.92
CA VAL A 53 7.17 -1.54 -3.99
C VAL A 53 6.69 -2.94 -4.40
N PRO A 54 5.41 -3.18 -4.76
CA PRO A 54 4.97 -4.53 -5.09
C PRO A 54 5.70 -5.11 -6.30
N ASP A 55 5.99 -4.31 -7.32
CA ASP A 55 6.76 -4.73 -8.49
C ASP A 55 8.24 -4.98 -8.16
N ALA A 56 8.83 -4.17 -7.28
CA ALA A 56 10.19 -4.40 -6.80
C ALA A 56 10.32 -5.74 -6.04
N LEU A 57 9.32 -6.07 -5.21
CA LEU A 57 9.25 -7.33 -4.48
C LEU A 57 9.06 -8.54 -5.41
N LYS A 58 8.17 -8.45 -6.39
CA LYS A 58 7.90 -9.54 -7.35
C LYS A 58 9.10 -9.88 -8.23
N ASN A 59 9.77 -8.85 -8.74
CA ASN A 59 10.84 -9.03 -9.70
C ASN A 59 12.20 -9.31 -9.04
N ASN A 60 12.26 -9.43 -7.70
CA ASN A 60 13.51 -9.53 -6.94
C ASN A 60 14.53 -8.46 -7.36
N ILE A 61 14.04 -7.26 -7.69
CA ILE A 61 14.90 -6.19 -8.18
C ILE A 61 15.55 -5.53 -6.97
N TYR A 62 16.75 -5.99 -6.66
CA TYR A 62 17.55 -5.53 -5.52
C TYR A 62 18.33 -4.24 -5.80
N SER A 63 18.14 -3.62 -6.96
CA SER A 63 18.94 -2.46 -7.36
C SER A 63 18.26 -1.15 -6.97
N LYS A 64 19.05 -0.24 -6.37
CA LYS A 64 18.75 1.18 -6.14
C LYS A 64 18.20 1.93 -7.38
N LYS A 65 18.29 1.33 -8.57
CA LYS A 65 17.88 1.91 -9.84
C LYS A 65 16.36 1.94 -10.05
N HIS A 66 15.59 1.13 -9.32
CA HIS A 66 14.13 0.98 -9.49
C HIS A 66 13.29 1.48 -8.31
N LEU A 67 13.89 1.70 -7.14
CA LEU A 67 13.32 2.47 -6.03
C LEU A 67 14.36 3.54 -5.66
N PRO A 68 14.58 4.55 -6.52
CA PRO A 68 15.55 5.59 -6.23
C PRO A 68 15.02 6.41 -5.06
N PHE A 69 15.52 6.10 -3.86
CA PHE A 69 15.50 7.05 -2.77
C PHE A 69 16.62 8.03 -3.03
N ASP A 70 16.26 9.27 -3.32
CA ASP A 70 17.24 10.34 -3.37
C ASP A 70 17.79 10.59 -1.95
N ALA A 71 18.92 11.28 -1.85
CA ALA A 71 19.47 11.67 -0.55
C ALA A 71 18.45 12.45 0.32
N LEU A 72 17.48 13.10 -0.33
CA LEU A 72 16.39 13.82 0.33
C LEU A 72 15.28 12.92 0.86
N ASP A 73 15.15 11.69 0.36
CA ASP A 73 14.14 10.75 0.81
C ASP A 73 14.56 9.97 2.06
N GLN A 74 15.86 9.90 2.33
CA GLN A 74 16.40 9.27 3.53
C GLN A 74 16.27 10.18 4.74
N HIS A 75 15.92 9.60 5.88
CA HIS A 75 15.97 10.34 7.13
C HIS A 75 17.41 10.72 7.46
N PHE A 76 17.65 12.01 7.67
CA PHE A 76 19.02 12.53 7.78
C PHE A 76 19.73 12.10 9.08
N SER A 77 19.03 12.03 10.21
CA SER A 77 19.64 11.62 11.48
C SER A 77 19.89 10.11 11.47
N ASP A 78 21.14 9.70 11.69
CA ASP A 78 21.59 8.29 11.79
C ASP A 78 21.32 7.39 10.58
N ASN A 79 20.74 7.95 9.50
CA ASN A 79 20.40 7.28 8.24
C ASN A 79 19.81 5.87 8.41
N PRO A 80 18.71 5.71 9.17
CA PRO A 80 18.06 4.42 9.33
C PRO A 80 17.53 3.89 8.01
N PRO A 81 17.39 2.55 7.86
CA PRO A 81 16.77 1.98 6.67
C PRO A 81 15.32 2.47 6.53
N VAL A 82 14.89 2.70 5.29
CA VAL A 82 13.49 3.01 5.00
C VAL A 82 12.68 1.73 5.19
N LEU A 83 11.63 1.79 6.02
CA LEU A 83 10.75 0.65 6.28
C LEU A 83 9.32 0.96 5.83
N LEU A 84 8.69 -0.02 5.20
CA LEU A 84 7.27 -0.07 4.93
C LEU A 84 6.63 -1.15 5.80
N GLY A 85 5.66 -0.78 6.62
CA GLY A 85 4.83 -1.72 7.38
C GLY A 85 3.49 -1.99 6.72
N ILE A 86 3.09 -3.25 6.71
CA ILE A 86 1.74 -3.71 6.40
C ILE A 86 1.26 -4.55 7.57
N GLY A 87 0.09 -4.23 8.11
CA GLY A 87 -0.50 -4.89 9.26
C GLY A 87 -1.67 -5.77 8.87
N GLU A 88 -1.74 -6.98 9.43
CA GLU A 88 -2.97 -7.78 9.37
C GLU A 88 -3.79 -7.60 10.62
N ARG A 89 -5.10 -7.52 10.43
CA ARG A 89 -6.04 -7.60 11.54
C ARG A 89 -6.07 -9.03 12.03
N VAL A 90 -5.89 -9.18 13.33
CA VAL A 90 -6.03 -10.44 14.01
C VAL A 90 -7.37 -10.41 14.72
N ASP A 91 -8.36 -11.13 14.18
CA ASP A 91 -9.62 -11.37 14.88
C ASP A 91 -9.48 -12.63 15.74
N LYS A 92 -10.22 -12.70 16.83
CA LYS A 92 -9.98 -13.67 17.91
C LYS A 92 -10.39 -15.09 17.58
N ASP A 93 -11.36 -15.25 16.69
CA ASP A 93 -12.04 -16.52 16.51
C ASP A 93 -11.68 -17.21 15.18
N GLU A 94 -11.69 -16.48 14.06
CA GLU A 94 -11.39 -17.03 12.73
C GLU A 94 -10.72 -15.99 11.81
N LEU A 95 -9.88 -16.44 10.88
CA LEU A 95 -9.40 -15.58 9.80
C LEU A 95 -10.60 -15.22 8.90
N PRO A 96 -10.76 -13.94 8.51
CA PRO A 96 -11.82 -13.56 7.59
C PRO A 96 -11.77 -14.39 6.31
N SER A 97 -12.93 -14.79 5.77
CA SER A 97 -13.00 -15.61 4.56
C SER A 97 -12.35 -14.96 3.33
N ASP A 98 -12.24 -13.62 3.33
CA ASP A 98 -11.58 -12.82 2.30
C ASP A 98 -10.09 -12.57 2.60
N HIS A 99 -9.55 -13.11 3.69
CA HIS A 99 -8.14 -12.99 4.04
C HIS A 99 -7.28 -13.71 3.00
N TRP A 100 -6.19 -13.06 2.57
CA TRP A 100 -5.36 -13.56 1.48
C TRP A 100 -4.72 -14.93 1.78
N LEU A 101 -4.36 -15.19 3.04
CA LEU A 101 -3.90 -16.52 3.48
C LEU A 101 -4.99 -17.57 3.33
N VAL A 102 -6.27 -17.27 3.61
CA VAL A 102 -7.36 -18.23 3.44
C VAL A 102 -7.53 -18.58 1.97
N ALA A 103 -7.54 -17.58 1.08
CA ALA A 103 -7.59 -17.82 -0.37
C ALA A 103 -6.38 -18.61 -0.90
N GLU A 104 -5.22 -18.44 -0.27
CA GLU A 104 -4.01 -19.20 -0.61
C GLU A 104 -4.04 -20.62 -0.04
N LEU A 105 -4.61 -20.80 1.16
CA LEU A 105 -4.84 -22.09 1.80
C LEU A 105 -5.91 -22.88 1.07
N ASP A 106 -7.04 -22.30 0.67
CA ASP A 106 -8.13 -22.98 -0.06
C ASP A 106 -7.66 -23.59 -1.38
N LYS A 107 -6.77 -22.91 -2.11
CA LYS A 107 -6.11 -23.46 -3.31
C LYS A 107 -5.21 -24.66 -3.00
N ARG A 108 -4.79 -24.81 -1.74
CA ARG A 108 -3.80 -25.79 -1.25
C ARG A 108 -4.44 -26.89 -0.40
N THR A 109 -5.60 -26.67 0.22
CA THR A 109 -6.28 -27.59 1.15
C THR A 109 -7.17 -28.64 0.49
N VAL A 110 -7.48 -28.50 -0.81
CA VAL A 110 -8.20 -29.52 -1.61
C VAL A 110 -7.56 -30.93 -1.54
N TYR A 111 -6.32 -31.04 -1.03
CA TYR A 111 -5.60 -32.30 -0.87
C TYR A 111 -4.93 -32.45 0.51
N LEU A 112 -5.54 -31.98 1.60
CA LEU A 112 -4.99 -32.23 2.95
C LEU A 112 -4.99 -33.74 3.26
N PRO A 113 -3.83 -34.35 3.60
CA PRO A 113 -3.78 -35.71 4.14
C PRO A 113 -4.71 -35.88 5.35
N GLN A 114 -5.31 -37.08 5.52
CA GLN A 114 -6.23 -37.38 6.63
C GLN A 114 -5.64 -37.03 8.02
N LYS A 115 -4.31 -37.10 8.19
CA LYS A 115 -3.61 -36.71 9.44
C LYS A 115 -3.82 -35.25 9.87
N TYR A 116 -4.27 -34.37 8.97
CA TYR A 116 -4.48 -32.94 9.23
C TYR A 116 -5.94 -32.50 9.23
N GLN A 117 -6.90 -33.43 9.11
CA GLN A 117 -8.33 -33.09 9.10
C GLN A 117 -8.83 -32.44 10.39
N ASN A 118 -8.12 -32.62 11.50
CA ASN A 118 -8.46 -32.01 12.80
C ASN A 118 -7.59 -30.78 13.15
N VAL A 119 -6.64 -30.40 12.29
CA VAL A 119 -5.79 -29.22 12.52
C VAL A 119 -6.49 -28.01 11.92
N SER A 120 -7.01 -27.12 12.76
CA SER A 120 -7.48 -25.82 12.32
C SER A 120 -6.27 -24.95 11.97
N VAL A 121 -5.92 -24.90 10.69
CA VAL A 121 -4.78 -24.12 10.17
C VAL A 121 -4.96 -22.63 10.51
N ASP A 122 -6.18 -22.13 10.44
CA ASP A 122 -6.53 -20.76 10.79
C ASP A 122 -6.19 -20.47 12.26
N SER A 123 -6.51 -21.40 13.16
CA SER A 123 -6.16 -21.25 14.58
C SER A 123 -4.65 -21.19 14.81
N LEU A 124 -3.85 -21.94 14.04
CA LEU A 124 -2.39 -21.92 14.16
C LEU A 124 -1.81 -20.60 13.65
N ILE A 125 -2.35 -20.08 12.54
CA ILE A 125 -1.95 -18.79 11.98
C ILE A 125 -2.30 -17.66 12.95
N LEU A 126 -3.54 -17.64 13.44
CA LEU A 126 -4.02 -16.66 14.41
C LEU A 126 -3.15 -16.69 15.68
N LYS A 127 -2.87 -17.87 16.23
CA LYS A 127 -2.03 -18.02 17.43
C LYS A 127 -0.65 -17.38 17.26
N VAL A 128 -0.03 -17.49 16.07
CA VAL A 128 1.26 -16.84 15.76
C VAL A 128 1.10 -15.33 15.56
N MET A 129 0.08 -14.89 14.83
CA MET A 129 -0.17 -13.48 14.56
C MET A 129 -0.54 -12.70 15.84
N GLU A 130 -1.35 -13.27 16.72
CA GLU A 130 -1.69 -12.73 18.04
C GLU A 130 -0.44 -12.60 18.90
N GLU A 131 0.40 -13.64 18.95
CA GLU A 131 1.63 -13.61 19.71
C GLU A 131 2.62 -12.56 19.15
N LYS A 132 2.72 -12.42 17.83
CA LYS A 132 3.52 -11.37 17.18
C LYS A 132 3.03 -9.98 17.57
N ALA A 133 1.73 -9.71 17.42
CA ALA A 133 1.12 -8.45 17.80
C ALA A 133 1.32 -8.13 19.30
N ARG A 134 1.20 -9.15 20.17
CA ARG A 134 1.44 -9.05 21.61
C ARG A 134 2.89 -8.71 21.94
N ILE A 135 3.87 -9.34 21.27
CA ILE A 135 5.29 -9.07 21.46
C ILE A 135 5.64 -7.63 21.05
N ASP A 136 5.07 -7.17 19.93
CA ASP A 136 5.30 -5.81 19.43
C ASP A 136 4.47 -4.75 20.18
N ASN A 137 3.57 -5.16 21.07
CA ASN A 137 2.61 -4.29 21.76
C ASN A 137 1.79 -3.42 20.78
N THR A 138 1.28 -4.06 19.73
CA THR A 138 0.48 -3.44 18.67
C THR A 138 -0.87 -4.13 18.52
N ALA A 139 -1.84 -3.43 17.94
CA ALA A 139 -3.17 -3.99 17.68
C ALA A 139 -3.23 -4.88 16.42
N LEU A 140 -2.27 -4.73 15.51
CA LEU A 140 -2.20 -5.47 14.25
C LEU A 140 -0.92 -6.31 14.21
N CYS A 141 -0.95 -7.42 13.48
CA CYS A 141 0.26 -8.19 13.21
C CYS A 141 1.04 -7.51 12.07
N TRP A 142 2.04 -6.69 12.42
CA TRP A 142 2.83 -5.94 11.46
C TRP A 142 3.96 -6.76 10.83
N THR A 143 4.11 -6.59 9.52
CA THR A 143 5.27 -7.00 8.72
C THR A 143 6.01 -5.75 8.27
N LEU A 144 7.29 -5.62 8.64
CA LEU A 144 8.16 -4.51 8.24
C LEU A 144 9.10 -4.93 7.10
N ILE A 145 9.01 -4.21 5.99
CA ILE A 145 9.75 -4.47 4.77
C ILE A 145 10.81 -3.38 4.59
N ASN A 146 12.08 -3.78 4.45
CA ASN A 146 13.17 -2.87 4.11
C ASN A 146 13.00 -2.37 2.66
N LEU A 147 13.23 -1.07 2.45
CA LEU A 147 13.22 -0.44 1.14
C LEU A 147 14.60 0.21 0.85
N PRO A 148 15.29 -0.16 -0.25
CA PRO A 148 14.91 -1.20 -1.21
C PRO A 148 14.90 -2.60 -0.56
N PRO A 149 14.09 -3.54 -1.09
CA PRO A 149 14.01 -4.91 -0.57
C PRO A 149 15.39 -5.56 -0.48
N LEU A 150 15.71 -6.13 0.68
CA LEU A 150 16.95 -6.89 0.86
C LEU A 150 16.88 -8.21 0.05
N PRO A 151 18.02 -8.69 -0.48
CA PRO A 151 18.17 -10.05 -0.99
C PRO A 151 17.59 -11.07 -0.03
N SER A 152 16.95 -12.12 -0.54
CA SER A 152 16.37 -13.20 0.29
C SER A 152 17.34 -13.73 1.34
N GLU A 153 18.62 -13.91 0.97
CA GLU A 153 19.71 -14.36 1.86
C GLU A 153 20.03 -13.38 3.01
N LYS A 154 19.71 -12.10 2.85
CA LYS A 154 19.94 -11.03 3.84
C LYS A 154 18.66 -10.57 4.51
N ARG A 155 17.50 -11.06 4.07
CA ARG A 155 16.20 -10.76 4.64
C ARG A 155 16.08 -11.55 5.94
N GLY A 156 16.71 -11.03 6.99
CA GLY A 156 16.47 -11.51 8.34
C GLY A 156 14.99 -11.33 8.69
N PHE A 157 14.46 -12.22 9.52
CA PHE A 157 13.15 -12.02 10.12
C PHE A 157 13.25 -11.04 11.28
N GLU A 158 12.20 -10.26 11.50
CA GLU A 158 12.09 -9.48 12.72
C GLU A 158 12.19 -10.43 13.93
N GLU A 159 12.88 -9.99 14.99
CA GLU A 159 13.06 -10.81 16.19
C GLU A 159 11.71 -11.24 16.79
N SER A 160 10.69 -10.39 16.67
CA SER A 160 9.34 -10.69 17.13
C SER A 160 8.67 -11.81 16.32
N TRP A 161 8.93 -11.95 15.01
CA TRP A 161 8.46 -13.11 14.24
C TRP A 161 9.10 -14.42 14.72
N LEU A 162 10.41 -14.39 14.96
CA LEU A 162 11.18 -15.54 15.48
C LEU A 162 10.75 -15.93 16.90
N LYS A 163 10.28 -14.97 17.70
CA LYS A 163 9.71 -15.24 19.03
C LYS A 163 8.28 -15.76 18.92
N ALA A 164 7.46 -15.16 18.06
CA ALA A 164 6.06 -15.53 17.89
C ALA A 164 5.89 -16.97 17.40
N ILE A 165 6.70 -17.41 16.43
CA ILE A 165 6.60 -18.78 15.89
C ILE A 165 6.86 -19.87 16.94
N LYS A 166 7.53 -19.54 18.05
CA LYS A 166 7.83 -20.47 19.15
C LYS A 166 6.61 -20.83 19.99
N VAL A 167 5.49 -20.11 19.82
CA VAL A 167 4.21 -20.47 20.45
C VAL A 167 3.65 -21.81 19.91
N LEU A 168 4.11 -22.23 18.73
CA LEU A 168 3.74 -23.49 18.11
C LEU A 168 4.67 -24.63 18.55
N THR A 169 4.09 -25.76 18.91
CA THR A 169 4.80 -27.03 19.11
C THR A 169 5.39 -27.54 17.79
N ASP A 170 6.35 -28.46 17.85
CA ASP A 170 6.97 -29.05 16.65
C ASP A 170 5.94 -29.72 15.73
N GLY A 171 4.92 -30.37 16.30
CA GLY A 171 3.84 -30.99 15.52
C GLY A 171 2.94 -29.96 14.84
N GLU A 172 2.56 -28.90 15.55
CA GLU A 172 1.75 -27.80 14.98
C GLU A 172 2.53 -27.06 13.88
N LEU A 173 3.80 -26.73 14.13
CA LEU A 173 4.64 -26.00 13.20
C LEU A 173 4.95 -26.83 11.95
N SER A 174 5.30 -28.11 12.11
CA SER A 174 5.54 -28.98 10.95
C SER A 174 4.28 -29.17 10.11
N ALA A 175 3.10 -29.33 10.74
CA ALA A 175 1.82 -29.36 10.04
C ALA A 175 1.56 -28.06 9.26
N LEU A 176 1.66 -26.90 9.92
CA LEU A 176 1.46 -25.60 9.28
C LEU A 176 2.43 -25.38 8.11
N TRP A 177 3.71 -25.72 8.31
CA TRP A 177 4.74 -25.61 7.28
C TRP A 177 4.46 -26.53 6.08
N GLU A 178 4.13 -27.80 6.30
CA GLU A 178 3.81 -28.75 5.23
C GLU A 178 2.63 -28.23 4.39
N ILE A 179 1.63 -27.62 5.03
CA ILE A 179 0.44 -27.07 4.36
C ILE A 179 0.80 -25.81 3.56
N LEU A 180 1.55 -24.88 4.16
CA LEU A 180 1.94 -23.61 3.52
C LEU A 180 2.95 -23.79 2.40
N THR A 181 3.80 -24.82 2.44
CA THR A 181 4.91 -25.01 1.48
C THR A 181 4.70 -26.17 0.51
N LYS A 182 3.87 -27.16 0.85
CA LYS A 182 3.78 -28.47 0.19
C LYS A 182 5.09 -29.27 0.20
N ALA A 183 6.05 -28.88 1.04
CA ALA A 183 7.27 -29.64 1.26
C ALA A 183 7.06 -30.67 2.37
N GLY A 184 7.93 -31.67 2.44
CA GLY A 184 7.92 -32.70 3.48
C GLY A 184 9.31 -32.89 4.08
N GLY A 185 9.37 -33.34 5.33
CA GLY A 185 10.62 -33.46 6.08
C GLY A 185 11.13 -32.12 6.60
N GLY A 186 12.45 -31.96 6.72
CA GLY A 186 13.07 -30.74 7.25
C GLY A 186 13.24 -30.74 8.76
N SER A 187 13.67 -29.59 9.28
CA SER A 187 13.87 -29.37 10.71
C SER A 187 13.35 -28.00 11.11
N ARG A 188 13.07 -27.84 12.42
CA ARG A 188 12.51 -26.61 12.98
C ARG A 188 13.29 -25.36 12.59
N GLN A 189 14.60 -25.32 12.87
CA GLN A 189 15.38 -24.09 12.66
C GLN A 189 15.76 -23.83 11.19
N HIS A 190 15.93 -24.88 10.38
CA HIS A 190 16.44 -24.72 9.01
C HIS A 190 15.34 -24.59 7.96
N SER A 191 14.14 -25.13 8.24
CA SER A 191 13.06 -25.20 7.25
C SER A 191 11.76 -24.66 7.82
N TRP A 192 11.28 -25.24 8.92
CA TRP A 192 9.89 -25.00 9.34
C TRP A 192 9.66 -23.55 9.80
N GLU A 193 10.50 -23.02 10.69
CA GLU A 193 10.40 -21.62 11.15
C GLU A 193 10.60 -20.61 10.01
N PRO A 194 11.74 -20.61 9.27
CA PRO A 194 12.00 -19.57 8.28
C PRO A 194 10.98 -19.56 7.14
N ASP A 195 10.60 -20.72 6.61
CA ASP A 195 9.67 -20.79 5.49
C ASP A 195 8.25 -20.42 5.91
N THR A 196 7.82 -20.83 7.11
CA THR A 196 6.49 -20.47 7.64
C THR A 196 6.39 -18.96 7.85
N ILE A 197 7.39 -18.34 8.50
CA ILE A 197 7.40 -16.88 8.69
C ILE A 197 7.38 -16.17 7.33
N ALA A 198 8.21 -16.58 6.37
CA ALA A 198 8.24 -15.98 5.04
C ALA A 198 6.89 -16.07 4.30
N LYS A 199 6.10 -17.11 4.56
CA LYS A 199 4.77 -17.29 3.98
C LYS A 199 3.66 -16.58 4.73
N MET A 200 3.84 -16.26 6.01
CA MET A 200 2.85 -15.53 6.82
C MET A 200 2.97 -14.01 6.72
N GLN A 201 4.12 -13.51 6.27
CA GLN A 201 4.37 -12.08 6.11
C GLN A 201 3.51 -11.44 5.01
N SER A 202 2.88 -10.32 5.36
CA SER A 202 2.02 -9.57 4.44
C SER A 202 2.80 -8.87 3.35
N SER A 203 2.20 -8.81 2.16
CA SER A 203 2.76 -8.12 1.01
C SER A 203 1.94 -6.88 0.66
N PRO A 204 2.58 -5.79 0.21
CA PRO A 204 1.88 -4.60 -0.23
C PRO A 204 1.09 -4.88 -1.51
N VAL A 205 -0.06 -4.21 -1.65
CA VAL A 205 -0.94 -4.34 -2.81
C VAL A 205 -0.56 -3.36 -3.90
N GLN A 206 -0.79 -3.72 -5.17
CA GLN A 206 -0.57 -2.78 -6.28
C GLN A 206 -1.63 -1.69 -6.26
N ILE A 207 -1.20 -0.43 -6.35
CA ILE A 207 -2.09 0.72 -6.46
C ILE A 207 -1.71 1.59 -7.66
N LYS A 208 -2.70 2.32 -8.17
CA LYS A 208 -2.48 3.48 -9.03
C LYS A 208 -2.71 4.72 -8.18
N ALA A 209 -1.63 5.39 -7.80
CA ALA A 209 -1.69 6.62 -7.02
C ALA A 209 -1.47 7.84 -7.91
N GLN A 210 -2.19 8.92 -7.62
CA GLN A 210 -2.00 10.21 -8.26
C GLN A 210 -1.97 11.29 -7.19
N LEU A 211 -0.89 12.06 -7.13
CA LEU A 211 -0.79 13.20 -6.23
C LEU A 211 -1.43 14.43 -6.88
N ILE A 212 -2.39 15.03 -6.20
CA ILE A 212 -2.94 16.34 -6.59
C ILE A 212 -2.20 17.40 -5.77
N PRO A 213 -1.41 18.29 -6.41
CA PRO A 213 -0.62 19.29 -5.69
C PRO A 213 -1.50 20.31 -4.97
N ALA A 214 -0.95 20.86 -3.88
CA ALA A 214 -1.62 21.87 -3.07
C ALA A 214 -1.63 23.25 -3.73
N ILE A 215 -0.55 23.61 -4.43
CA ILE A 215 -0.47 24.83 -5.22
C ILE A 215 -0.96 24.49 -6.62
N ARG A 216 -2.03 25.17 -7.05
CA ARG A 216 -2.58 25.04 -8.39
C ARG A 216 -2.51 26.39 -9.07
N ARG A 217 -2.06 26.41 -10.32
CA ARG A 217 -1.95 27.64 -11.10
C ARG A 217 -2.57 27.41 -12.44
N ILE A 218 -3.43 28.35 -12.84
CA ILE A 218 -3.86 28.46 -14.22
C ILE A 218 -2.60 28.85 -15.01
N GLY A 219 -2.14 27.94 -15.87
CA GLY A 219 -0.96 28.16 -16.69
C GLY A 219 -1.20 29.25 -17.74
N ALA A 220 -0.12 29.87 -18.24
CA ALA A 220 -0.20 30.83 -19.33
C ALA A 220 -0.72 30.17 -20.63
N LYS A 221 -1.19 30.99 -21.57
CA LYS A 221 -1.70 30.54 -22.88
C LYS A 221 -0.71 29.59 -23.57
N GLY A 222 -1.19 28.41 -23.98
CA GLY A 222 -0.37 27.39 -24.65
C GLY A 222 0.44 26.51 -23.69
N SER A 223 0.26 26.64 -22.38
CA SER A 223 0.77 25.66 -21.42
C SER A 223 0.02 24.34 -21.61
N SER A 224 0.77 23.30 -22.01
CA SER A 224 0.30 21.93 -21.95
C SER A 224 0.97 21.26 -20.75
N SER A 225 0.15 20.64 -19.90
CA SER A 225 0.63 19.81 -18.81
C SER A 225 -0.27 18.60 -18.71
N ASP A 226 0.35 17.45 -18.48
CA ASP A 226 -0.35 16.22 -18.18
C ASP A 226 -0.64 16.03 -16.69
N ASP A 227 -0.16 16.96 -15.86
CA ASP A 227 -0.29 16.92 -14.41
C ASP A 227 -1.56 17.60 -13.90
N PHE A 228 -1.91 17.32 -12.63
CA PHE A 228 -3.09 17.88 -11.94
C PHE A 228 -2.78 19.21 -11.23
N ASP A 229 -1.82 19.98 -11.72
CA ASP A 229 -1.40 21.27 -11.16
C ASP A 229 -2.23 22.48 -11.66
N GLY A 230 -3.14 22.24 -12.60
CA GLY A 230 -4.02 23.24 -13.18
C GLY A 230 -3.41 23.97 -14.39
N THR A 231 -2.15 23.71 -14.74
CA THR A 231 -1.56 24.28 -15.95
C THR A 231 -2.18 23.60 -17.17
N GLY A 232 -2.60 24.39 -18.17
CA GLY A 232 -3.34 23.86 -19.32
C GLY A 232 -4.80 23.45 -19.08
N ILE A 233 -5.38 23.69 -17.89
CA ILE A 233 -6.79 23.36 -17.62
C ILE A 233 -7.75 24.10 -18.57
N ILE A 234 -7.45 25.36 -18.90
CA ILE A 234 -8.22 26.17 -19.85
C ILE A 234 -8.17 25.54 -21.25
N ASP A 235 -6.99 25.11 -21.69
CA ASP A 235 -6.79 24.52 -23.02
C ASP A 235 -7.51 23.19 -23.16
N ARG A 236 -7.52 22.37 -22.10
CA ARG A 236 -8.26 21.11 -22.02
C ARG A 236 -9.76 21.34 -22.06
N LEU A 237 -10.28 22.25 -21.23
CA LEU A 237 -11.70 22.59 -21.23
C LEU A 237 -12.16 23.17 -22.58
N ALA A 238 -11.34 24.00 -23.23
CA ALA A 238 -11.63 24.52 -24.57
C ALA A 238 -11.74 23.41 -25.62
N LYS A 239 -10.84 22.42 -25.59
CA LYS A 239 -10.87 21.24 -26.49
C LYS A 239 -12.12 20.39 -26.24
N LEU A 240 -12.49 20.19 -24.99
CA LEU A 240 -13.73 19.46 -24.64
C LEU A 240 -14.98 20.25 -25.07
N GLN A 241 -14.96 21.59 -24.95
CA GLN A 241 -16.08 22.44 -25.36
C GLN A 241 -16.27 22.43 -26.88
N ASN A 242 -15.19 22.41 -27.66
CA ASN A 242 -15.22 22.46 -29.12
C ASN A 242 -14.30 21.37 -29.72
N PRO A 243 -14.73 20.10 -29.68
CA PRO A 243 -13.92 19.00 -30.19
C PRO A 243 -13.96 18.92 -31.72
N ASP A 244 -13.01 18.18 -32.29
CA ASP A 244 -13.00 17.87 -33.72
C ASP A 244 -14.20 16.97 -34.10
N VAL A 245 -14.55 16.95 -35.38
CA VAL A 245 -15.72 16.24 -35.93
C VAL A 245 -15.74 14.75 -35.55
N HIS A 246 -14.56 14.16 -35.34
CA HIS A 246 -14.40 12.76 -34.99
C HIS A 246 -14.48 12.46 -33.47
N ASN A 247 -14.52 13.47 -32.60
CA ASN A 247 -14.45 13.32 -31.14
C ASN A 247 -15.65 13.96 -30.41
N GLN A 248 -16.87 13.82 -30.93
CA GLN A 248 -18.05 14.45 -30.31
C GLN A 248 -18.32 14.03 -28.85
N HIS A 249 -17.83 12.86 -28.41
CA HIS A 249 -17.91 12.42 -27.02
C HIS A 249 -17.21 13.39 -26.03
N ASP A 250 -16.20 14.12 -26.47
CA ASP A 250 -15.52 15.14 -25.65
C ASP A 250 -16.49 16.27 -25.24
N ARG A 251 -17.51 16.56 -26.07
CA ARG A 251 -18.56 17.52 -25.76
C ARG A 251 -19.46 17.03 -24.64
N GLU A 252 -19.73 15.73 -24.60
CA GLU A 252 -20.51 15.10 -23.52
C GLU A 252 -19.75 15.21 -22.19
N GLN A 253 -18.44 14.95 -22.19
CA GLN A 253 -17.60 15.15 -21.02
C GLN A 253 -17.58 16.60 -20.54
N PHE A 254 -17.57 17.59 -21.46
CA PHE A 254 -17.69 19.00 -21.08
C PHE A 254 -19.02 19.31 -20.38
N ASN A 255 -20.11 18.70 -20.85
CA ASN A 255 -21.43 18.87 -20.23
C ASN A 255 -21.46 18.24 -18.84
N GLU A 256 -20.89 17.05 -18.66
CA GLU A 256 -20.75 16.42 -17.33
C GLU A 256 -19.95 17.29 -16.35
N ILE A 257 -18.87 17.93 -16.81
CA ILE A 257 -18.11 18.89 -16.02
C ILE A 257 -18.97 20.10 -15.64
N THR A 258 -19.79 20.59 -16.58
CA THR A 258 -20.69 21.72 -16.34
C THR A 258 -21.77 21.36 -15.31
N ASP A 259 -22.33 20.16 -15.39
CA ASP A 259 -23.31 19.66 -14.43
C ASP A 259 -22.70 19.45 -13.04
N PHE A 260 -21.50 18.88 -12.98
CA PHE A 260 -20.74 18.80 -11.72
C PHE A 260 -20.49 20.18 -11.11
N LEU A 261 -20.12 21.18 -11.93
CA LEU A 261 -19.94 22.55 -11.45
C LEU A 261 -21.25 23.12 -10.89
N ARG A 262 -22.39 22.93 -11.58
CA ARG A 262 -23.72 23.36 -11.12
C ARG A 262 -24.07 22.76 -9.76
N ASP A 263 -23.79 21.47 -9.57
CA ASP A 263 -24.03 20.77 -8.31
C ASP A 263 -23.13 21.30 -7.18
N VAL A 264 -21.84 21.52 -7.46
CA VAL A 264 -20.87 22.00 -6.45
C VAL A 264 -21.15 23.44 -6.02
N VAL A 265 -21.59 24.30 -6.93
CA VAL A 265 -21.89 25.70 -6.63
C VAL A 265 -23.35 25.94 -6.26
N ASP A 266 -24.18 24.89 -6.25
CA ASP A 266 -25.63 24.92 -6.01
C ASP A 266 -26.35 25.96 -6.89
N ARG A 267 -26.02 25.99 -8.19
CA ARG A 267 -26.67 26.86 -9.19
C ARG A 267 -26.99 26.09 -10.47
N PRO A 268 -28.25 25.67 -10.67
CA PRO A 268 -28.63 24.87 -11.83
C PRO A 268 -28.56 25.63 -13.15
N ASP A 269 -28.60 26.96 -13.12
CA ASP A 269 -28.52 27.85 -14.27
C ASP A 269 -27.09 28.31 -14.59
N ALA A 270 -26.07 27.87 -13.83
CA ALA A 270 -24.69 28.21 -14.12
C ALA A 270 -24.26 27.67 -15.50
N VAL A 271 -23.50 28.49 -16.23
CA VAL A 271 -22.96 28.14 -17.54
C VAL A 271 -21.45 28.28 -17.49
N LEU A 272 -20.75 27.26 -17.99
CA LEU A 272 -19.31 27.28 -18.17
C LEU A 272 -19.00 27.51 -19.66
N GLU A 273 -18.29 28.60 -19.96
CA GLU A 273 -17.85 28.93 -21.31
C GLU A 273 -16.38 29.32 -21.29
N ILE A 274 -15.59 28.73 -22.19
CA ILE A 274 -14.17 29.02 -22.35
C ILE A 274 -13.99 29.90 -23.60
N PRO A 275 -13.68 31.19 -23.45
CA PRO A 275 -13.54 32.10 -24.57
C PRO A 275 -12.33 31.75 -25.45
N TYR A 276 -12.45 32.04 -26.75
CA TYR A 276 -11.41 31.82 -27.74
C TYR A 276 -10.18 32.72 -27.53
N GLU A 277 -10.42 34.00 -27.21
CA GLU A 277 -9.37 34.93 -26.80
C GLU A 277 -9.20 34.91 -25.28
N ARG A 278 -7.94 34.77 -24.82
CA ARG A 278 -7.60 34.32 -23.47
C ARG A 278 -6.83 35.36 -22.65
N ASP A 279 -6.97 36.64 -23.02
CA ASP A 279 -6.21 37.75 -22.41
C ASP A 279 -6.98 38.48 -21.30
N THR A 280 -8.13 37.97 -20.86
CA THR A 280 -9.08 38.70 -19.99
C THR A 280 -9.59 37.93 -18.77
N ILE A 281 -8.76 37.10 -18.13
CA ILE A 281 -9.08 36.49 -16.82
C ILE A 281 -7.96 36.75 -15.82
#